data_AF-A0A1H9P4N1-F1
#
_entry.id   AF-A0A1H9P4N1-F1
#
_cell.length_a   1.000
_cell.length_b   1.000
_cell.length_c   1.000
_cell.angle_alpha   90.00
_cell.angle_beta   90.00
_cell.angle_gamma   90.00
#
_symmetry.space_group_name_H-M   'P 1'
#
loop_
_entity.id
_entity.type
_entity.pdbx_description
1 polymer ?
#
loop_
_entity_poly.entity_id
_entity_poly.type
_entity_poly.pdbx_seq_one_letter_code
_entity_poly.pdbx_strand_id
1 'polypeptide(L)'
;MIADKFKNNSYILYISVIIIILFRLLLTYSIPLLDKTEARYAEIARIMWDTNEWIVPQIDYGVPFMAKPPLSTWLSAVSYIIFGINEFASRLPSLLLNVLILVITGKIAKKTGMSFYLPGFILLTMPEFLIHTGVVSTDTAFSFCTTMVMIAFWKTMNSPHKTYWNYLFFVFLGLGLLAKGPLVLMLTLPPIFLWCVLDPKRFKELFSKFSIIIGTLIVAVIAVPWYYLAEQKAPGFLDYFIIGEHYKRFVESGWKGDLYGRPKSQPLGMIWLFMIAFGFPWVQIVFYKLWKNRKTILKNSWVAFLVLWLFWTPIFFTLSRNILHTYMLPITVPIMFLMIYYWEDFKSKKQIFRVALAFPLIVFIAYFAVFATGKLNNYMNTDKYMLENLKVNSENKQIPLFYWKEKSYSGQFYSNGKAQLIKNETQFDSIFKIHKKIFLVTLKKKEHEIPKKVTDQMVLTESNYKTSIFVSK
;
A
#
# COMPACT_ATOMS: atom_id res chain seq x y z
N MET A 1 2.55 26.53 -33.38
CA MET A 1 1.28 25.86 -33.01
C MET A 1 1.35 24.97 -31.75
N ILE A 2 2.50 24.37 -31.39
CA ILE A 2 2.65 23.63 -30.12
C ILE A 2 2.90 24.59 -28.93
N ALA A 3 3.50 25.76 -29.16
CA ALA A 3 3.87 26.72 -28.12
C ALA A 3 2.67 27.49 -27.49
N ASP A 4 1.58 27.75 -28.23
CA ASP A 4 0.43 28.50 -27.70
C ASP A 4 -0.56 27.67 -26.86
N LYS A 5 -0.48 26.32 -26.92
CA LYS A 5 -1.25 25.44 -26.01
C LYS A 5 -0.73 25.50 -24.56
N PHE A 6 0.46 26.05 -24.33
CA PHE A 6 1.05 26.18 -22.99
C PHE A 6 0.53 27.40 -22.19
N LYS A 7 -0.37 28.20 -22.74
CA LYS A 7 -0.95 29.39 -22.06
C LYS A 7 -2.03 29.07 -21.03
N ASN A 8 -2.54 27.83 -20.94
CA ASN A 8 -3.52 27.45 -19.93
C ASN A 8 -2.91 26.41 -18.95
N ASN A 9 -2.79 26.76 -17.67
CA ASN A 9 -2.28 25.87 -16.60
C ASN A 9 -2.95 24.49 -16.63
N SER A 10 -4.20 24.41 -17.11
CA SER A 10 -4.95 23.16 -17.25
C SER A 10 -4.34 22.16 -18.23
N TYR A 11 -3.71 22.61 -19.33
CA TYR A 11 -3.10 21.71 -20.31
C TYR A 11 -1.78 21.11 -19.79
N ILE A 12 -0.97 21.91 -19.08
CA ILE A 12 0.25 21.44 -18.42
C ILE A 12 -0.08 20.41 -17.33
N LEU A 13 -1.11 20.69 -16.53
CA LEU A 13 -1.62 19.74 -15.53
C LEU A 13 -2.06 18.42 -16.17
N TYR A 14 -2.84 18.49 -17.25
CA TYR A 14 -3.27 17.33 -18.01
C TYR A 14 -2.08 16.48 -18.48
N ILE A 15 -1.15 17.07 -19.22
CA ILE A 15 0.02 16.35 -19.75
C ILE A 15 0.83 15.73 -18.60
N SER A 16 1.09 16.50 -17.53
CA SER A 16 1.89 16.02 -16.40
C SER A 16 1.24 14.80 -15.74
N VAL A 17 -0.06 14.86 -15.46
CA VAL A 17 -0.80 13.74 -14.85
C VAL A 17 -0.77 12.51 -15.74
N ILE A 18 -1.04 12.66 -17.04
CA ILE A 18 -1.03 11.53 -17.98
C ILE A 18 0.37 10.92 -18.09
N ILE A 19 1.42 11.73 -18.23
CA ILE A 19 2.80 11.23 -18.31
C ILE A 19 3.19 10.47 -17.03
N ILE A 20 2.86 11.01 -15.85
CA ILE A 20 3.19 10.34 -14.58
C ILE A 20 2.45 9.00 -14.45
N ILE A 21 1.16 8.93 -14.85
CA ILE A 21 0.39 7.68 -14.84
C ILE A 21 0.96 6.67 -15.84
N LEU A 22 1.27 7.09 -17.06
CA LEU A 22 1.88 6.22 -18.08
C LEU A 22 3.24 5.71 -17.63
N PHE A 23 4.06 6.56 -17.02
CA PHE A 23 5.32 6.14 -16.44
C PHE A 23 5.11 5.16 -15.28
N ARG A 24 4.10 5.38 -14.43
CA ARG A 24 3.77 4.44 -13.35
C ARG A 24 3.28 3.09 -13.89
N LEU A 25 2.51 3.09 -14.98
CA LEU A 25 2.10 1.88 -15.69
C LEU A 25 3.32 1.11 -16.22
N LEU A 26 4.28 1.81 -16.83
CA LEU A 26 5.53 1.21 -17.27
C LEU A 26 6.27 0.54 -16.10
N LEU A 27 6.46 1.24 -14.98
CA LEU A 27 7.13 0.69 -13.79
C LEU A 27 6.38 -0.53 -13.22
N THR A 28 5.05 -0.49 -13.26
CA THR A 28 4.20 -1.58 -12.75
C THR A 28 4.41 -2.87 -13.53
N TYR A 29 4.67 -2.75 -14.83
CA TYR A 29 4.93 -3.86 -15.73
C TYR A 29 6.41 -4.30 -15.75
N SER A 30 7.35 -3.34 -15.80
CA SER A 30 8.76 -3.64 -16.10
C SER A 30 9.60 -4.03 -14.89
N ILE A 31 9.22 -3.59 -13.68
CA ILE A 31 10.00 -3.82 -12.46
C ILE A 31 9.49 -5.07 -11.75
N PRO A 32 10.36 -6.00 -11.30
CA PRO A 32 9.94 -7.14 -10.48
C PRO A 32 9.42 -6.69 -9.11
N LEU A 33 8.77 -7.56 -8.37
CA LEU A 33 8.49 -7.36 -6.95
C LEU A 33 9.83 -7.17 -6.18
N LEU A 34 10.06 -5.96 -5.63
CA LEU A 34 11.38 -5.50 -5.13
C LEU A 34 11.59 -5.62 -3.62
N ASP A 35 10.51 -5.76 -2.85
CA ASP A 35 10.58 -5.78 -1.38
C ASP A 35 10.07 -7.09 -0.81
N LYS A 36 10.60 -7.48 0.35
CA LYS A 36 10.04 -8.55 1.19
C LYS A 36 8.55 -8.31 1.45
N THR A 37 8.14 -7.07 1.67
CA THR A 37 6.74 -6.72 1.96
C THR A 37 5.86 -6.85 0.72
N GLU A 38 6.28 -6.29 -0.41
CA GLU A 38 5.53 -6.32 -1.66
C GLU A 38 5.36 -7.76 -2.16
N ALA A 39 6.47 -8.50 -2.24
CA ALA A 39 6.45 -9.89 -2.67
C ALA A 39 5.63 -10.79 -1.72
N ARG A 40 5.64 -10.50 -0.41
CA ARG A 40 4.82 -11.22 0.57
C ARG A 40 3.33 -11.07 0.27
N TYR A 41 2.85 -9.84 0.08
CA TYR A 41 1.42 -9.65 -0.20
C TYR A 41 1.01 -10.18 -1.57
N ALA A 42 1.90 -10.08 -2.58
CA ALA A 42 1.67 -10.70 -3.87
C ALA A 42 1.56 -12.23 -3.76
N GLU A 43 2.40 -12.86 -2.93
CA GLU A 43 2.40 -14.30 -2.71
C GLU A 43 1.19 -14.78 -1.88
N ILE A 44 0.81 -14.06 -0.82
CA ILE A 44 -0.41 -14.37 -0.06
C ILE A 44 -1.63 -14.37 -0.99
N ALA A 45 -1.71 -13.40 -1.91
CA ALA A 45 -2.78 -13.36 -2.91
C ALA A 45 -2.68 -14.51 -3.93
N ARG A 46 -1.47 -14.95 -4.29
CA ARG A 46 -1.26 -16.06 -5.21
C ARG A 46 -1.69 -17.38 -4.55
N ILE A 47 -1.32 -17.61 -3.30
CA ILE A 47 -1.73 -18.79 -2.52
C ILE A 47 -3.26 -18.80 -2.35
N MET A 48 -3.88 -17.66 -2.07
CA MET A 48 -5.34 -17.55 -2.00
C MET A 48 -6.02 -17.98 -3.32
N TRP A 49 -5.50 -17.51 -4.44
CA TRP A 49 -5.98 -17.93 -5.76
C TRP A 49 -5.76 -19.42 -6.02
N ASP A 50 -4.57 -19.93 -5.72
CA ASP A 50 -4.13 -21.31 -6.00
C ASP A 50 -4.85 -22.36 -5.13
N THR A 51 -5.10 -22.03 -3.86
CA THR A 51 -5.75 -22.93 -2.88
C THR A 51 -7.27 -22.80 -2.84
N ASN A 52 -7.83 -21.78 -3.50
CA ASN A 52 -9.23 -21.39 -3.38
C ASN A 52 -9.69 -21.10 -1.94
N GLU A 53 -8.75 -20.76 -1.04
CA GLU A 53 -9.04 -20.34 0.33
C GLU A 53 -9.23 -18.82 0.40
N TRP A 54 -10.48 -18.37 0.21
CA TRP A 54 -10.84 -16.95 0.18
C TRP A 54 -11.17 -16.33 1.54
N ILE A 55 -11.23 -17.11 2.62
CA ILE A 55 -11.61 -16.60 3.94
C ILE A 55 -10.35 -16.23 4.72
N VAL A 56 -9.46 -17.19 5.00
CA VAL A 56 -8.26 -16.92 5.81
C VAL A 56 -7.04 -16.80 4.88
N PRO A 57 -6.44 -15.61 4.72
CA PRO A 57 -5.22 -15.46 3.93
C PRO A 57 -4.12 -16.38 4.48
N GLN A 58 -3.24 -16.87 3.62
CA GLN A 58 -2.17 -17.80 3.99
C GLN A 58 -0.80 -17.22 3.69
N ILE A 59 0.14 -17.30 4.64
CA ILE A 59 1.53 -16.83 4.45
C ILE A 59 2.38 -17.86 3.71
N ASP A 60 1.97 -19.12 3.81
CA ASP A 60 2.50 -20.31 3.14
C ASP A 60 1.34 -21.32 3.06
N TYR A 61 1.45 -22.35 2.21
CA TYR A 61 0.39 -23.34 2.04
C TYR A 61 0.00 -23.99 3.38
N GLY A 62 -1.27 -23.85 3.75
CA GLY A 62 -1.81 -24.38 5.00
C GLY A 62 -1.41 -23.60 6.26
N VAL A 63 -0.70 -22.47 6.13
CA VAL A 63 -0.27 -21.64 7.26
C VAL A 63 -1.04 -20.31 7.25
N PRO A 64 -1.99 -20.10 8.19
CA PRO A 64 -2.76 -18.86 8.28
C PRO A 64 -1.90 -17.60 8.42
N PHE A 65 -2.34 -16.52 7.78
CA PHE A 65 -1.80 -15.17 7.94
C PHE A 65 -2.84 -14.30 8.67
N MET A 66 -2.69 -14.23 9.99
CA MET A 66 -3.68 -13.62 10.89
C MET A 66 -3.43 -12.12 11.14
N ALA A 67 -2.51 -11.49 10.40
CA ALA A 67 -2.10 -10.11 10.68
C ALA A 67 -2.92 -9.04 9.94
N LYS A 68 -3.66 -9.40 8.88
CA LYS A 68 -4.43 -8.43 8.07
C LYS A 68 -5.74 -9.01 7.57
N PRO A 69 -6.79 -8.20 7.41
CA PRO A 69 -8.04 -8.60 6.76
C PRO A 69 -7.86 -8.73 5.24
N PRO A 70 -8.88 -9.21 4.51
CA PRO A 70 -8.67 -9.89 3.24
C PRO A 70 -8.77 -8.95 2.03
N LEU A 71 -9.31 -7.74 2.16
CA LEU A 71 -9.73 -6.94 1.00
C LEU A 71 -8.59 -6.68 0.00
N SER A 72 -7.40 -6.36 0.50
CA SER A 72 -6.26 -6.08 -0.37
C SER A 72 -5.75 -7.35 -1.07
N THR A 73 -5.85 -8.48 -0.37
CA THR A 73 -5.52 -9.80 -0.91
C THR A 73 -6.54 -10.23 -1.95
N TRP A 74 -7.84 -10.09 -1.67
CA TRP A 74 -8.93 -10.35 -2.61
C TRP A 74 -8.76 -9.56 -3.90
N LEU A 75 -8.49 -8.26 -3.80
CA LEU A 75 -8.29 -7.42 -4.97
C LEU A 75 -7.15 -7.93 -5.87
N SER A 76 -6.03 -8.35 -5.27
CA SER A 76 -4.89 -8.89 -6.02
C SER A 76 -5.18 -10.28 -6.57
N ALA A 77 -5.83 -11.15 -5.78
CA ALA A 77 -6.21 -12.50 -6.20
C ALA A 77 -7.23 -12.48 -7.36
N VAL A 78 -8.23 -11.60 -7.31
CA VAL A 78 -9.19 -11.38 -8.42
C VAL A 78 -8.46 -10.89 -9.67
N SER A 79 -7.45 -10.02 -9.52
CA SER A 79 -6.62 -9.59 -10.65
C SER A 79 -5.88 -10.76 -11.31
N TYR A 80 -5.43 -11.75 -10.53
CA TYR A 80 -4.81 -12.97 -11.07
C TYR A 80 -5.78 -13.85 -11.87
N ILE A 81 -7.07 -13.87 -11.53
CA ILE A 81 -8.09 -14.58 -12.31
C ILE A 81 -8.17 -14.03 -13.74
N ILE A 82 -8.05 -12.71 -13.90
CA ILE A 82 -8.26 -12.01 -15.17
C ILE A 82 -6.96 -11.92 -15.99
N PHE A 83 -5.84 -11.58 -15.35
CA PHE A 83 -4.58 -11.23 -16.02
C PHE A 83 -3.46 -12.26 -15.82
N GLY A 84 -3.74 -13.35 -15.09
CA GLY A 84 -2.74 -14.33 -14.69
C GLY A 84 -1.81 -13.82 -13.58
N ILE A 85 -0.94 -14.71 -13.09
CA ILE A 85 0.03 -14.40 -12.04
C ILE A 85 1.23 -13.67 -12.65
N ASN A 86 1.32 -12.36 -12.39
CA ASN A 86 2.45 -11.52 -12.75
C ASN A 86 2.43 -10.23 -11.92
N GLU A 87 3.50 -9.44 -11.98
CA GLU A 87 3.67 -8.23 -11.17
C GLU A 87 2.67 -7.13 -11.51
N PHE A 88 2.31 -7.01 -12.79
CA PHE A 88 1.29 -6.08 -13.23
C PHE A 88 -0.05 -6.41 -12.58
N ALA A 89 -0.47 -7.67 -12.63
CA ALA A 89 -1.71 -8.13 -12.00
C ALA A 89 -1.69 -7.91 -10.48
N SER A 90 -0.55 -8.13 -9.80
CA SER A 90 -0.44 -7.89 -8.35
C SER A 90 -0.64 -6.42 -7.98
N ARG A 91 -0.19 -5.48 -8.82
CA ARG A 91 -0.17 -4.03 -8.55
C ARG A 91 -1.35 -3.29 -9.15
N LEU A 92 -2.02 -3.88 -10.14
CA LEU A 92 -3.14 -3.27 -10.85
C LEU A 92 -4.23 -2.75 -9.90
N PRO A 93 -4.64 -3.47 -8.84
CA PRO A 93 -5.65 -2.93 -7.93
C PRO A 93 -5.21 -1.63 -7.24
N SER A 94 -3.96 -1.55 -6.77
CA SER A 94 -3.43 -0.32 -6.17
C SER A 94 -3.47 0.85 -7.15
N LEU A 95 -3.10 0.61 -8.42
CA LEU A 95 -3.17 1.61 -9.48
C LEU A 95 -4.61 2.07 -9.72
N LEU A 96 -5.55 1.14 -9.87
CA LEU A 96 -6.95 1.45 -10.15
C LEU A 96 -7.59 2.25 -9.00
N LEU A 97 -7.36 1.85 -7.75
CA LEU A 97 -7.88 2.57 -6.59
C LEU A 97 -7.36 4.01 -6.52
N ASN A 98 -6.06 4.22 -6.75
CA ASN A 98 -5.52 5.59 -6.75
C ASN A 98 -6.02 6.40 -7.96
N VAL A 99 -6.15 5.81 -9.15
CA VAL A 99 -6.77 6.46 -10.31
C VAL A 99 -8.22 6.86 -10.01
N LEU A 100 -8.98 6.02 -9.31
CA LEU A 100 -10.33 6.38 -8.85
C LEU A 100 -10.32 7.58 -7.91
N ILE A 101 -9.36 7.68 -6.98
CA ILE A 101 -9.19 8.88 -6.14
C ILE A 101 -8.97 10.10 -7.03
N LEU A 102 -8.10 10.02 -8.04
CA LEU A 102 -7.82 11.14 -8.96
C LEU A 102 -9.07 11.58 -9.72
N VAL A 103 -9.86 10.63 -10.22
CA VAL A 103 -11.09 10.92 -10.98
C VAL A 103 -12.16 11.54 -10.07
N ILE A 104 -12.37 10.98 -8.87
CA ILE A 104 -13.38 11.48 -7.91
C ILE A 104 -13.01 12.89 -7.45
N THR A 105 -11.76 13.09 -7.04
CA THR A 105 -11.28 14.40 -6.57
C THR A 105 -11.22 15.42 -7.72
N GLY A 106 -10.88 15.00 -8.94
CA GLY A 106 -10.96 15.81 -10.16
C GLY A 106 -12.37 16.29 -10.46
N LYS A 107 -13.38 15.42 -10.34
CA LYS A 107 -14.80 15.81 -10.47
C LYS A 107 -15.21 16.81 -9.39
N ILE A 108 -14.73 16.66 -8.15
CA ILE A 108 -14.99 17.59 -7.06
C ILE A 108 -14.36 18.96 -7.35
N ALA A 109 -13.09 19.00 -7.78
CA ALA A 109 -12.37 20.23 -8.12
C ALA A 109 -13.02 20.97 -9.30
N LYS A 110 -13.45 20.24 -10.35
CA LYS A 110 -14.14 20.85 -11.50
C LYS A 110 -15.43 21.57 -11.10
N LYS A 111 -16.17 21.06 -10.11
CA LYS A 111 -17.39 21.71 -9.59
C LYS A 111 -17.10 23.03 -8.86
N THR A 112 -15.88 23.25 -8.39
CA THR A 112 -15.46 24.49 -7.73
C THR A 112 -14.71 25.43 -8.68
N GLY A 113 -14.80 25.22 -10.00
CA GLY A 113 -14.11 26.04 -11.01
C GLY A 113 -12.62 25.73 -11.19
N MET A 114 -12.08 24.72 -10.49
CA MET A 114 -10.67 24.32 -10.62
C MET A 114 -10.47 23.32 -11.76
N SER A 115 -9.23 23.18 -12.24
CA SER A 115 -8.90 22.15 -13.24
C SER A 115 -9.15 20.75 -12.67
N PHE A 116 -9.77 19.88 -13.48
CA PHE A 116 -9.96 18.46 -13.16
C PHE A 116 -8.64 17.74 -12.82
N TYR A 117 -7.53 18.16 -13.45
CA TYR A 117 -6.24 17.51 -13.30
C TYR A 117 -5.42 18.04 -12.12
N LEU A 118 -5.84 19.12 -11.46
CA LEU A 118 -5.09 19.70 -10.35
C LEU A 118 -4.95 18.75 -9.14
N PRO A 119 -6.03 18.10 -8.64
CA PRO A 119 -5.90 17.06 -7.61
C PRO A 119 -4.91 15.96 -7.98
N GLY A 120 -5.03 15.46 -9.22
CA GLY A 120 -4.16 14.42 -9.76
C GLY A 120 -2.70 14.83 -9.77
N PHE A 121 -2.42 16.06 -10.19
CA PHE A 121 -1.07 16.60 -10.20
C PHE A 121 -0.49 16.67 -8.79
N ILE A 122 -1.25 17.21 -7.83
CA ILE A 122 -0.79 17.34 -6.43
C ILE A 122 -0.53 15.96 -5.81
N LEU A 123 -1.46 15.02 -5.98
CA LEU A 123 -1.33 13.66 -5.43
C LEU A 123 -0.15 12.92 -6.06
N LEU A 124 -0.06 12.86 -7.40
CA LEU A 124 0.99 12.12 -8.11
C LEU A 124 2.39 12.72 -7.98
N THR A 125 2.52 13.93 -7.46
CA THR A 125 3.82 14.57 -7.18
C THR A 125 4.23 14.46 -5.71
N MET A 126 3.38 13.90 -4.83
CA MET A 126 3.80 13.50 -3.48
C MET A 126 4.49 12.13 -3.51
N PRO A 127 5.66 11.98 -2.86
CA PRO A 127 6.36 10.71 -2.80
C PRO A 127 5.51 9.53 -2.33
N GLU A 128 4.77 9.67 -1.22
CA GLU A 128 3.98 8.56 -0.67
C GLU A 128 2.94 8.05 -1.68
N PHE A 129 2.17 8.98 -2.26
CA PHE A 129 1.08 8.63 -3.15
C PHE A 129 1.60 8.06 -4.47
N LEU A 130 2.65 8.64 -5.05
CA LEU A 130 3.24 8.11 -6.29
C LEU A 130 3.80 6.70 -6.12
N ILE A 131 4.49 6.43 -5.01
CA ILE A 131 5.02 5.09 -4.71
C ILE A 131 3.87 4.09 -4.58
N HIS A 132 2.85 4.40 -3.78
CA HIS A 132 1.73 3.51 -3.51
C HIS A 132 0.73 3.35 -4.67
N THR A 133 0.89 4.12 -5.74
CA THR A 133 0.10 3.96 -6.98
C THR A 133 0.51 2.71 -7.78
N GLY A 134 1.59 2.01 -7.44
CA GLY A 134 1.89 0.72 -8.08
C GLY A 134 2.76 -0.18 -7.22
N VAL A 135 2.46 -0.25 -5.94
CA VAL A 135 3.05 -1.22 -5.01
C VAL A 135 1.91 -2.09 -4.46
N VAL A 136 2.17 -3.38 -4.30
CA VAL A 136 1.24 -4.31 -3.63
C VAL A 136 1.25 -4.01 -2.13
N SER A 137 0.19 -3.36 -1.64
CA SER A 137 0.13 -2.89 -0.26
C SER A 137 -1.31 -2.83 0.25
N THR A 138 -1.49 -3.18 1.52
CA THR A 138 -2.75 -3.01 2.24
C THR A 138 -3.14 -1.55 2.46
N ASP A 139 -2.15 -0.65 2.41
CA ASP A 139 -2.33 0.77 2.69
C ASP A 139 -3.12 1.48 1.59
N THR A 140 -3.01 1.03 0.33
CA THR A 140 -3.71 1.66 -0.79
C THR A 140 -5.21 1.44 -0.71
N ALA A 141 -5.66 0.21 -0.45
CA ALA A 141 -7.08 -0.09 -0.24
C ALA A 141 -7.64 0.65 0.98
N PHE A 142 -6.86 0.70 2.07
CA PHE A 142 -7.22 1.43 3.27
C PHE A 142 -7.32 2.96 3.04
N SER A 143 -6.37 3.53 2.30
CA SER A 143 -6.38 4.95 1.93
C SER A 143 -7.57 5.31 1.04
N PHE A 144 -7.94 4.43 0.11
CA PHE A 144 -9.15 4.60 -0.70
C PHE A 144 -10.41 4.60 0.18
N CYS A 145 -10.56 3.61 1.08
CA CYS A 145 -11.72 3.52 1.96
C CYS A 145 -11.83 4.74 2.88
N THR A 146 -10.75 5.12 3.56
CA THR A 146 -10.73 6.32 4.44
C THR A 146 -11.02 7.60 3.67
N THR A 147 -10.47 7.76 2.46
CA THR A 147 -10.80 8.88 1.56
C THR A 147 -12.28 8.94 1.23
N MET A 148 -12.87 7.81 0.87
CA MET A 148 -14.28 7.73 0.54
C MET A 148 -15.19 7.98 1.75
N VAL A 149 -14.83 7.49 2.93
CA VAL A 149 -15.52 7.79 4.20
C VAL A 149 -15.54 9.31 4.44
N MET A 150 -14.39 9.97 4.35
CA MET A 150 -14.27 11.41 4.64
C MET A 150 -14.99 12.28 3.58
N ILE A 151 -14.91 11.92 2.30
CA ILE A 151 -15.65 12.59 1.22
C ILE A 151 -17.16 12.38 1.38
N ALA A 152 -17.59 11.14 1.63
CA ALA A 152 -19.00 10.79 1.81
C ALA A 152 -19.60 11.50 3.02
N PHE A 153 -18.84 11.58 4.12
CA PHE A 153 -19.23 12.35 5.29
C PHE A 153 -19.46 13.82 4.94
N TRP A 154 -18.45 14.47 4.32
CA TRP A 154 -18.55 15.88 3.94
C TRP A 154 -19.73 16.14 3.00
N LYS A 155 -19.93 15.28 1.98
CA LYS A 155 -21.03 15.39 1.03
C LYS A 155 -22.39 15.24 1.70
N THR A 156 -22.52 14.32 2.66
CA THR A 156 -23.77 14.11 3.41
C THR A 156 -24.08 15.33 4.27
N MET A 157 -23.11 15.84 5.04
CA MET A 157 -23.32 17.00 5.90
C MET A 157 -23.61 18.30 5.14
N ASN A 158 -23.14 18.43 3.90
CA ASN A 158 -23.38 19.61 3.07
C ASN A 158 -24.51 19.43 2.04
N SER A 159 -25.27 18.34 2.11
CA SER A 159 -26.47 18.16 1.29
C SER A 159 -27.73 18.58 2.06
N PRO A 160 -28.72 19.21 1.41
CA PRO A 160 -30.00 19.55 2.06
C PRO A 160 -30.83 18.30 2.38
N HIS A 161 -30.64 17.22 1.63
CA HIS A 161 -31.37 15.96 1.79
C HIS A 161 -30.40 14.76 1.89
N LYS A 162 -30.90 13.63 2.39
CA LYS A 162 -30.16 12.37 2.36
C LYS A 162 -29.91 11.95 0.92
N THR A 163 -28.65 11.78 0.56
CA THR A 163 -28.22 11.29 -0.77
C THR A 163 -27.49 9.97 -0.62
N TYR A 164 -27.17 9.28 -1.72
CA TYR A 164 -26.41 8.02 -1.66
C TYR A 164 -25.09 8.11 -0.89
N TRP A 165 -24.51 9.31 -0.74
CA TRP A 165 -23.31 9.55 0.08
C TRP A 165 -23.48 9.10 1.53
N ASN A 166 -24.68 9.20 2.11
CA ASN A 166 -24.91 8.75 3.47
C ASN A 166 -24.68 7.24 3.59
N TYR A 167 -25.08 6.45 2.59
CA TYR A 167 -24.87 5.00 2.56
C TYR A 167 -23.43 4.64 2.19
N LEU A 168 -22.82 5.37 1.24
CA LEU A 168 -21.42 5.15 0.88
C LEU A 168 -20.47 5.34 2.08
N PHE A 169 -20.77 6.27 2.98
CA PHE A 169 -20.04 6.42 4.24
C PHE A 169 -19.95 5.08 4.99
N PHE A 170 -21.08 4.40 5.18
CA PHE A 170 -21.14 3.11 5.86
C PHE A 170 -20.54 1.96 5.04
N VAL A 171 -20.74 1.94 3.72
CA VAL A 171 -20.11 0.95 2.82
C VAL A 171 -18.59 1.00 2.96
N PHE A 172 -18.00 2.18 2.89
CA PHE A 172 -16.54 2.33 2.97
C PHE A 172 -15.99 2.22 4.39
N LEU A 173 -16.80 2.43 5.44
CA LEU A 173 -16.44 1.99 6.79
C LEU A 173 -16.33 0.46 6.87
N GLY A 174 -17.32 -0.27 6.34
CA GLY A 174 -17.30 -1.74 6.28
C GLY A 174 -16.11 -2.28 5.47
N LEU A 175 -15.89 -1.75 4.27
CA LEU A 175 -14.73 -2.11 3.45
C LEU A 175 -13.41 -1.71 4.10
N GLY A 176 -13.35 -0.59 4.81
CA GLY A 176 -12.17 -0.17 5.56
C GLY A 176 -11.80 -1.13 6.69
N LEU A 177 -12.80 -1.72 7.37
CA LEU A 177 -12.60 -2.79 8.34
C LEU A 177 -11.98 -4.02 7.66
N LEU A 178 -12.46 -4.38 6.47
CA LEU A 178 -11.87 -5.46 5.66
C LEU A 178 -10.54 -5.09 4.98
N ALA A 179 -10.12 -3.83 4.99
CA ALA A 179 -8.83 -3.39 4.47
C ALA A 179 -7.73 -3.48 5.52
N LYS A 180 -8.00 -2.92 6.72
CA LYS A 180 -6.98 -2.76 7.78
C LYS A 180 -7.57 -2.74 9.18
N GLY A 181 -8.72 -3.38 9.38
CA GLY A 181 -9.32 -3.56 10.69
C GLY A 181 -9.88 -2.28 11.31
N PRO A 182 -9.97 -2.21 12.65
CA PRO A 182 -10.59 -1.09 13.37
C PRO A 182 -9.89 0.26 13.14
N LEU A 183 -8.70 0.25 12.52
CA LEU A 183 -7.97 1.47 12.19
C LEU A 183 -8.78 2.45 11.32
N VAL A 184 -9.72 1.97 10.50
CA VAL A 184 -10.59 2.87 9.71
C VAL A 184 -11.45 3.74 10.63
N LEU A 185 -11.99 3.16 11.70
CA LEU A 185 -12.80 3.86 12.69
C LEU A 185 -11.92 4.84 13.46
N MET A 186 -10.74 4.38 13.89
CA MET A 186 -9.79 5.20 14.65
C MET A 186 -9.29 6.41 13.88
N LEU A 187 -9.11 6.33 12.56
CA LEU A 187 -8.59 7.44 11.76
C LEU A 187 -9.67 8.35 11.15
N THR A 188 -10.93 7.94 11.12
CA THR A 188 -12.01 8.71 10.48
C THR A 188 -13.03 9.27 11.47
N LEU A 189 -13.48 8.49 12.47
CA LEU A 189 -14.54 8.92 13.37
C LEU A 189 -14.11 10.04 14.33
N PRO A 190 -12.91 10.01 14.96
CA PRO A 190 -12.50 11.10 15.83
C PRO A 190 -12.38 12.47 15.15
N PRO A 191 -11.74 12.65 13.97
CA PRO A 191 -11.70 13.95 13.33
C PRO A 191 -13.08 14.43 12.87
N ILE A 192 -13.96 13.51 12.47
CA ILE A 192 -15.38 13.80 12.18
C ILE A 192 -16.09 14.30 13.45
N PHE A 193 -15.94 13.59 14.56
CA PHE A 193 -16.56 13.95 15.83
C PHE A 193 -16.08 15.32 16.31
N LEU A 194 -14.76 15.53 16.32
CA LEU A 194 -14.15 16.82 16.66
C LEU A 194 -14.71 17.95 15.79
N TRP A 195 -14.89 17.72 14.49
CA TRP A 195 -15.46 18.73 13.60
C TRP A 195 -16.94 19.02 13.89
N CYS A 196 -17.72 17.99 14.22
CA CYS A 196 -19.14 18.13 14.57
C CYS A 196 -19.34 18.92 15.87
N VAL A 197 -18.50 18.71 16.89
CA VAL A 197 -18.65 19.39 18.19
C VAL A 197 -18.23 20.85 18.17
N LEU A 198 -17.53 21.31 17.12
CA LEU A 198 -17.22 22.75 16.92
C LEU A 198 -18.48 23.59 16.70
N ASP A 199 -19.61 22.98 16.34
CA ASP A 199 -20.87 23.68 16.07
C ASP A 199 -22.05 22.77 16.50
N PRO A 200 -22.81 23.14 17.56
CA PRO A 200 -23.93 22.34 18.05
C PRO A 200 -24.97 21.99 16.99
N LYS A 201 -25.13 22.82 15.93
CA LYS A 201 -26.03 22.52 14.82
C LYS A 201 -25.55 21.32 14.01
N ARG A 202 -24.25 21.24 13.70
CA ARG A 202 -23.64 20.12 12.97
C ARG A 202 -23.78 18.81 13.74
N PHE A 203 -23.57 18.86 15.06
CA PHE A 203 -23.73 17.68 15.91
C PHE A 203 -25.16 17.13 15.88
N LYS A 204 -26.17 18.01 15.98
CA LYS A 204 -27.59 17.61 15.89
C LYS A 204 -27.94 17.08 14.49
N GLU A 205 -27.45 17.74 13.44
CA GLU A 205 -27.69 17.34 12.05
C GLU A 205 -27.13 15.96 11.70
N LEU A 206 -26.11 15.46 12.42
CA LEU A 206 -25.56 14.13 12.21
C LEU A 206 -26.67 13.06 12.26
N PHE A 207 -27.54 13.12 13.27
CA PHE A 207 -28.58 12.13 13.51
C PHE A 207 -29.74 12.23 12.52
N SER A 208 -29.98 13.42 11.95
CA SER A 208 -31.02 13.60 10.93
C SER A 208 -30.51 13.29 9.52
N LYS A 209 -29.25 13.59 9.22
CA LYS A 209 -28.65 13.40 7.88
C LYS A 209 -28.13 12.00 7.63
N PHE A 210 -27.70 11.27 8.66
CA PHE A 210 -27.27 9.87 8.52
C PHE A 210 -28.38 8.90 8.89
N SER A 211 -28.55 7.87 8.07
CA SER A 211 -29.41 6.73 8.39
C SER A 211 -28.64 5.76 9.28
N ILE A 212 -28.47 6.09 10.57
CA ILE A 212 -27.57 5.36 11.48
C ILE A 212 -27.92 3.87 11.58
N ILE A 213 -29.20 3.51 11.76
CA ILE A 213 -29.62 2.11 11.92
C ILE A 213 -29.29 1.30 10.65
N ILE A 214 -29.78 1.75 9.49
CA ILE A 214 -29.52 1.11 8.19
C ILE A 214 -28.03 1.10 7.87
N GLY A 215 -27.34 2.19 8.19
CA GLY A 215 -25.90 2.34 8.00
C GLY A 215 -25.07 1.34 8.79
N THR A 216 -25.39 1.18 10.08
CA THR A 216 -24.74 0.17 10.92
C THR A 216 -25.02 -1.25 10.40
N LEU A 217 -26.24 -1.52 9.91
CA LEU A 217 -26.55 -2.79 9.27
C LEU A 217 -25.70 -3.02 8.00
N ILE A 218 -25.49 -1.99 7.18
CA ILE A 218 -24.59 -2.07 6.01
C ILE A 218 -23.15 -2.41 6.43
N VAL A 219 -22.61 -1.74 7.46
CA VAL A 219 -21.27 -2.06 7.98
C VAL A 219 -21.21 -3.51 8.47
N ALA A 220 -22.23 -3.95 9.21
CA ALA A 220 -22.30 -5.30 9.75
C ALA A 220 -22.32 -6.34 8.62
N VAL A 221 -23.20 -6.19 7.63
CA VAL A 221 -23.31 -7.11 6.49
C VAL A 221 -22.01 -7.20 5.69
N ILE A 222 -21.27 -6.10 5.55
CA ILE A 222 -20.00 -6.10 4.82
C ILE A 222 -18.89 -6.77 5.64
N ALA A 223 -18.70 -6.37 6.90
CA ALA A 223 -17.50 -6.73 7.66
C ALA A 223 -17.67 -7.99 8.52
N VAL A 224 -18.81 -8.14 9.22
CA VAL A 224 -18.99 -9.16 10.27
C VAL A 224 -18.92 -10.59 9.72
N PRO A 225 -19.53 -10.94 8.56
CA PRO A 225 -19.46 -12.30 8.04
C PRO A 225 -18.03 -12.80 7.88
N TRP A 226 -17.13 -11.95 7.36
CA TRP A 226 -15.74 -12.35 7.19
C TRP A 226 -15.02 -12.54 8.53
N TYR A 227 -15.18 -11.62 9.49
CA TYR A 227 -14.58 -11.77 10.81
C TYR A 227 -15.04 -13.04 11.53
N TYR A 228 -16.33 -13.35 11.44
CA TYR A 228 -16.89 -14.57 12.00
C TYR A 228 -16.29 -15.82 11.35
N LEU A 229 -16.26 -15.86 10.00
CA LEU A 229 -15.72 -17.01 9.28
C LEU A 229 -14.20 -17.16 9.46
N ALA A 230 -13.46 -16.06 9.58
CA ALA A 230 -12.03 -16.07 9.85
C ALA A 230 -11.72 -16.68 11.22
N GLU A 231 -12.49 -16.33 12.25
CA GLU A 231 -12.37 -16.94 13.58
C GLU A 231 -12.71 -18.43 13.57
N GLN A 232 -13.77 -18.83 12.86
CA GLN A 232 -14.16 -20.25 12.75
C GLN A 232 -13.08 -21.10 12.06
N LYS A 233 -12.47 -20.58 10.99
CA LYS A 233 -11.44 -21.31 10.23
C LYS A 233 -10.04 -21.25 10.87
N ALA A 234 -9.74 -20.19 11.61
CA ALA A 234 -8.48 -20.02 12.31
C ALA A 234 -8.75 -19.53 13.75
N PRO A 235 -9.16 -20.42 14.67
CA PRO A 235 -9.46 -20.05 16.05
C PRO A 235 -8.32 -19.25 16.70
N GLY A 236 -8.66 -18.15 17.37
CA GLY A 236 -7.70 -17.18 17.88
C GLY A 236 -7.34 -16.06 16.90
N PHE A 237 -7.97 -16.00 15.72
CA PHE A 237 -7.77 -14.92 14.73
C PHE A 237 -8.06 -13.57 15.35
N LEU A 238 -9.22 -13.40 15.97
CA LEU A 238 -9.66 -12.12 16.50
C LEU A 238 -8.79 -11.67 17.67
N ASP A 239 -8.37 -12.57 18.56
CA ASP A 239 -7.46 -12.23 19.65
C ASP A 239 -6.11 -11.77 19.10
N TYR A 240 -5.49 -12.55 18.22
CA TYR A 240 -4.22 -12.17 17.61
C TYR A 240 -4.33 -10.86 16.81
N PHE A 241 -5.37 -10.73 15.99
CA PHE A 241 -5.53 -9.61 15.07
C PHE A 241 -5.94 -8.30 15.78
N ILE A 242 -6.90 -8.34 16.71
CA ILE A 242 -7.39 -7.13 17.39
C ILE A 242 -6.49 -6.81 18.58
N ILE A 243 -6.20 -7.78 19.46
CA ILE A 243 -5.43 -7.52 20.67
C ILE A 243 -3.94 -7.44 20.34
N GLY A 244 -3.39 -8.43 19.62
CA GLY A 244 -1.98 -8.43 19.25
C GLY A 244 -1.61 -7.31 18.28
N GLU A 245 -2.16 -7.36 17.07
CA GLU A 245 -1.73 -6.51 15.95
C GLU A 245 -2.23 -5.05 16.02
N HIS A 246 -3.27 -4.74 16.80
CA HIS A 246 -3.73 -3.35 16.99
C HIS A 246 -3.40 -2.83 18.38
N TYR A 247 -3.90 -3.45 19.44
CA TYR A 247 -3.76 -2.90 20.79
C TYR A 247 -2.30 -3.00 21.29
N LYS A 248 -1.76 -4.22 21.42
CA LYS A 248 -0.39 -4.45 21.90
C LYS A 248 0.63 -3.79 20.98
N ARG A 249 0.47 -3.94 19.66
CA ARG A 249 1.35 -3.27 18.69
C ARG A 249 1.40 -1.74 18.84
N PHE A 250 0.28 -1.09 19.21
CA PHE A 250 0.20 0.35 19.39
C PHE A 250 0.76 0.81 20.75
N VAL A 251 0.46 0.09 21.83
CA VAL A 251 0.79 0.48 23.21
C VAL A 251 2.17 -0.04 23.64
N GLU A 252 2.54 -1.26 23.24
CA GLU A 252 3.76 -1.93 23.68
C GLU A 252 4.93 -1.67 22.72
N SER A 253 5.86 -0.83 23.19
CA SER A 253 7.08 -0.45 22.44
C SER A 253 7.98 -1.62 22.00
N GLY A 254 7.85 -2.78 22.66
CA GLY A 254 8.66 -3.98 22.44
C GLY A 254 7.86 -5.21 22.03
N TRP A 255 6.65 -5.04 21.47
CA TRP A 255 5.79 -6.15 21.07
C TRP A 255 6.54 -7.18 20.19
N LYS A 256 6.87 -8.35 20.76
CA LYS A 256 7.57 -9.45 20.08
C LYS A 256 6.61 -10.45 19.41
N GLY A 257 5.31 -10.15 19.43
CA GLY A 257 4.27 -11.04 18.94
C GLY A 257 4.05 -11.02 17.42
N ASP A 258 4.81 -10.22 16.65
CA ASP A 258 4.72 -10.23 15.18
C ASP A 258 5.25 -11.56 14.65
N LEU A 259 4.33 -12.46 14.28
CA LEU A 259 4.65 -13.76 13.72
C LEU A 259 5.28 -13.68 12.32
N TYR A 260 5.19 -12.52 11.66
CA TYR A 260 5.44 -12.37 10.22
C TYR A 260 6.52 -11.33 9.90
N GLY A 261 7.20 -10.78 10.92
CA GLY A 261 8.23 -9.75 10.76
C GLY A 261 8.85 -9.29 12.07
N ARG A 262 9.87 -8.43 11.98
CA ARG A 262 10.37 -7.69 13.16
C ARG A 262 9.73 -6.30 13.17
N PRO A 263 9.11 -5.87 14.28
CA PRO A 263 8.59 -4.51 14.38
C PRO A 263 9.73 -3.51 14.17
N LYS A 264 9.56 -2.60 13.20
CA LYS A 264 10.48 -1.47 13.02
C LYS A 264 10.13 -0.41 14.05
N SER A 265 10.77 -0.49 15.23
CA SER A 265 10.62 0.53 16.26
C SER A 265 11.23 1.84 15.76
N GLN A 266 10.43 2.90 15.76
CA GLN A 266 10.83 4.26 15.40
C GLN A 266 10.82 5.15 16.65
N PRO A 267 11.60 6.25 16.66
CA PRO A 267 11.47 7.28 17.69
C PRO A 267 10.03 7.81 17.79
N LEU A 268 9.61 8.19 19.00
CA LEU A 268 8.30 8.82 19.21
C LEU A 268 8.19 10.09 18.36
N GLY A 269 7.03 10.29 17.75
CA GLY A 269 6.79 11.43 16.85
C GLY A 269 7.47 11.32 15.47
N MET A 270 8.16 10.24 15.11
CA MET A 270 8.77 10.07 13.78
C MET A 270 7.73 10.16 12.63
N ILE A 271 6.45 9.91 12.94
CA ILE A 271 5.33 10.09 12.00
C ILE A 271 5.24 11.53 11.45
N TRP A 272 5.61 12.54 12.23
CA TRP A 272 5.63 13.94 11.79
C TRP A 272 6.74 14.18 10.76
N LEU A 273 7.90 13.53 10.92
CA LEU A 273 8.97 13.60 9.93
C LEU A 273 8.57 12.87 8.64
N PHE A 274 7.92 11.70 8.74
CA PHE A 274 7.36 11.02 7.59
C PHE A 274 6.34 11.88 6.85
N MET A 275 5.47 12.58 7.57
CA MET A 275 4.53 13.54 6.97
C MET A 275 5.25 14.58 6.11
N ILE A 276 6.28 15.24 6.67
CA ILE A 276 7.02 16.30 5.97
C ILE A 276 7.77 15.72 4.77
N ALA A 277 8.48 14.62 4.95
CA ALA A 277 9.29 14.01 3.89
C ALA A 277 8.44 13.47 2.73
N PHE A 278 7.40 12.70 3.05
CA PHE A 278 6.61 11.99 2.03
C PHE A 278 5.38 12.76 1.54
N GLY A 279 5.00 13.85 2.21
CA GLY A 279 4.06 14.86 1.72
C GLY A 279 4.71 16.00 0.92
N PHE A 280 6.02 15.93 0.68
CA PHE A 280 6.77 16.94 -0.08
C PHE A 280 6.25 17.08 -1.52
N PRO A 281 6.24 18.29 -2.10
CA PRO A 281 6.49 19.60 -1.46
C PRO A 281 5.23 20.24 -0.88
N TRP A 282 4.08 19.58 -0.99
CA TRP A 282 2.78 20.19 -0.78
C TRP A 282 2.47 20.42 0.70
N VAL A 283 2.86 19.49 1.57
CA VAL A 283 2.60 19.64 3.01
C VAL A 283 3.32 20.87 3.60
N GLN A 284 4.52 21.20 3.11
CA GLN A 284 5.27 22.38 3.53
C GLN A 284 4.53 23.66 3.13
N ILE A 285 4.02 23.71 1.90
CA ILE A 285 3.24 24.84 1.40
C ILE A 285 1.93 24.98 2.20
N VAL A 286 1.25 23.86 2.47
CA VAL A 286 0.03 23.83 3.30
C VAL A 286 0.33 24.34 4.71
N PHE A 287 1.43 23.92 5.34
CA PHE A 287 1.81 24.39 6.68
C PHE A 287 2.08 25.90 6.71
N TYR A 288 2.81 26.42 5.72
CA TYR A 288 3.01 27.86 5.58
C TYR A 288 1.67 28.61 5.48
N LYS A 289 0.74 28.12 4.65
CA LYS A 289 -0.59 28.72 4.47
C LYS A 289 -1.47 28.63 5.70
N LEU A 290 -1.47 27.50 6.40
CA LEU A 290 -2.19 27.33 7.66
C LEU A 290 -1.63 28.26 8.73
N TRP A 291 -0.31 28.38 8.85
CA TRP A 291 0.33 29.31 9.79
C TRP A 291 -0.06 30.77 9.55
N LYS A 292 -0.03 31.21 8.29
CA LYS A 292 -0.44 32.57 7.89
C LYS A 292 -1.91 32.83 8.20
N ASN A 293 -2.79 31.84 8.01
CA ASN A 293 -4.24 31.96 8.19
C ASN A 293 -4.76 31.37 9.51
N ARG A 294 -3.89 31.15 10.52
CA ARG A 294 -4.22 30.41 11.76
C ARG A 294 -5.44 30.94 12.52
N LYS A 295 -5.71 32.25 12.43
CA LYS A 295 -6.85 32.91 13.10
C LYS A 295 -8.21 32.60 12.46
N THR A 296 -8.25 32.09 11.23
CA THR A 296 -9.49 31.84 10.47
C THR A 296 -9.74 30.36 10.15
N ILE A 297 -8.81 29.46 10.50
CA ILE A 297 -8.93 28.01 10.23
C ILE A 297 -10.25 27.45 10.74
N LEU A 298 -10.57 27.65 12.02
CA LEU A 298 -11.78 27.10 12.63
C LEU A 298 -13.07 27.83 12.21
N LYS A 299 -12.95 29.03 11.63
CA LYS A 299 -14.09 29.81 11.13
C LYS A 299 -14.60 29.27 9.79
N ASN A 300 -13.70 28.73 8.96
CA ASN A 300 -14.09 28.09 7.71
C ASN A 300 -14.36 26.59 7.96
N SER A 301 -15.62 26.20 7.83
CA SER A 301 -16.09 24.83 8.05
C SER A 301 -15.31 23.77 7.25
N TRP A 302 -14.99 24.06 5.98
CA TRP A 302 -14.25 23.14 5.10
C TRP A 302 -12.79 23.03 5.49
N VAL A 303 -12.12 24.15 5.75
CA VAL A 303 -10.72 24.16 6.18
C VAL A 303 -10.57 23.47 7.54
N ALA A 304 -11.47 23.73 8.49
CA ALA A 304 -11.48 23.05 9.78
C ALA A 304 -11.60 21.53 9.64
N PHE A 305 -12.50 21.03 8.78
CA PHE A 305 -12.66 19.61 8.50
C PHE A 305 -11.37 18.98 7.95
N LEU A 306 -10.76 19.62 6.95
CA LEU A 306 -9.53 19.13 6.33
C LEU A 306 -8.33 19.16 7.28
N VAL A 307 -8.22 20.19 8.13
CA VAL A 307 -7.16 20.31 9.14
C VAL A 307 -7.29 19.22 10.20
N LEU A 308 -8.51 18.95 10.68
CA LEU A 308 -8.75 17.85 11.62
C LEU A 308 -8.42 16.50 10.99
N TRP A 309 -8.80 16.28 9.73
CA TRP A 309 -8.41 15.06 8.99
C TRP A 309 -6.88 14.95 8.85
N LEU A 310 -6.21 16.02 8.43
CA LEU A 310 -4.76 16.06 8.23
C LEU A 310 -3.99 15.73 9.51
N PHE A 311 -4.31 16.41 10.61
CA PHE A 311 -3.52 16.32 11.85
C PHE A 311 -3.92 15.16 12.75
N TRP A 312 -5.13 14.61 12.63
CA TRP A 312 -5.55 13.50 13.49
C TRP A 312 -4.62 12.28 13.34
N THR A 313 -4.26 11.90 12.11
CA THR A 313 -3.40 10.73 11.86
C THR A 313 -2.03 10.83 12.56
N PRO A 314 -1.23 11.90 12.35
CA PRO A 314 0.04 12.03 13.06
C PRO A 314 -0.13 12.19 14.57
N ILE A 315 -1.19 12.88 15.05
CA ILE A 315 -1.49 12.96 16.50
C ILE A 315 -1.72 11.55 17.07
N PHE A 316 -2.59 10.76 16.46
CA PHE A 316 -2.91 9.40 16.88
C PHE A 316 -1.65 8.52 16.92
N PHE A 317 -0.80 8.59 15.89
CA PHE A 317 0.42 7.78 15.83
C PHE A 317 1.63 8.37 16.56
N THR A 318 1.53 9.55 17.18
CA THR A 318 2.67 10.19 17.87
C THR A 318 3.21 9.32 19.01
N LEU A 319 2.32 8.61 19.71
CA LEU A 319 2.66 7.75 20.84
C LEU A 319 3.03 6.31 20.44
N SER A 320 2.86 5.95 19.16
CA SER A 320 3.19 4.61 18.66
C SER A 320 4.65 4.54 18.22
N ARG A 321 5.38 3.53 18.69
CA ARG A 321 6.74 3.24 18.19
C ARG A 321 6.75 2.35 16.96
N ASN A 322 5.72 1.53 16.77
CA ASN A 322 5.62 0.58 15.66
C ASN A 322 4.93 1.20 14.44
N ILE A 323 5.56 2.22 13.86
CA ILE A 323 5.02 3.02 12.75
C ILE A 323 5.80 2.85 11.46
N LEU A 324 5.08 3.00 10.35
CA LEU A 324 5.62 2.95 8.99
C LEU A 324 5.23 4.25 8.27
N HIS A 325 6.06 4.70 7.31
CA HIS A 325 5.76 5.89 6.50
C HIS A 325 4.42 5.76 5.75
N THR A 326 4.05 4.53 5.37
CA THR A 326 2.78 4.18 4.69
C THR A 326 1.52 4.64 5.42
N TYR A 327 1.61 4.86 6.74
CA TYR A 327 0.48 5.36 7.53
C TYR A 327 0.12 6.81 7.18
N MET A 328 1.00 7.52 6.46
CA MET A 328 0.73 8.87 5.94
C MET A 328 -0.13 8.87 4.67
N LEU A 329 -0.32 7.71 4.00
CA LEU A 329 -1.01 7.68 2.73
C LEU A 329 -2.43 8.28 2.77
N PRO A 330 -3.29 8.01 3.79
CA PRO A 330 -4.61 8.63 3.89
C PRO A 330 -4.61 10.16 3.98
N ILE A 331 -3.58 10.79 4.56
CA ILE A 331 -3.54 12.25 4.74
C ILE A 331 -3.05 13.00 3.50
N THR A 332 -2.60 12.31 2.46
CA THR A 332 -2.28 12.93 1.17
C THR A 332 -3.49 13.65 0.58
N VAL A 333 -4.70 13.14 0.83
CA VAL A 333 -5.95 13.73 0.33
C VAL A 333 -6.31 15.06 0.98
N PRO A 334 -6.33 15.22 2.33
CA PRO A 334 -6.55 16.53 2.93
C PRO A 334 -5.43 17.52 2.62
N ILE A 335 -4.17 17.10 2.46
CA ILE A 335 -3.09 17.97 1.94
C ILE A 335 -3.49 18.50 0.56
N MET A 336 -3.93 17.62 -0.35
CA MET A 336 -4.36 18.00 -1.69
C MET A 336 -5.55 18.97 -1.66
N PHE A 337 -6.60 18.70 -0.88
CA PHE A 337 -7.76 19.60 -0.83
C PHE A 337 -7.44 20.96 -0.19
N LEU A 338 -6.58 21.01 0.82
CA LEU A 338 -6.08 22.28 1.38
C LEU A 338 -5.27 23.05 0.35
N MET A 339 -4.42 22.36 -0.41
CA MET A 339 -3.66 23.00 -1.48
C MET A 339 -4.56 23.56 -2.58
N ILE A 340 -5.63 22.85 -2.96
CA ILE A 340 -6.64 23.36 -3.89
C ILE A 340 -7.34 24.59 -3.34
N TYR A 341 -7.72 24.57 -2.05
CA TYR A 341 -8.36 25.71 -1.40
C TYR A 341 -7.48 26.98 -1.46
N TYR A 342 -6.17 26.83 -1.28
CA TYR A 342 -5.22 27.94 -1.34
C TYR A 342 -4.66 28.22 -2.75
N TRP A 343 -5.10 27.51 -3.79
CA TRP A 343 -4.45 27.49 -5.10
C TRP A 343 -4.42 28.86 -5.81
N GLU A 344 -5.49 29.64 -5.70
CA GLU A 344 -5.58 30.95 -6.37
C GLU A 344 -4.78 32.06 -5.67
N ASP A 345 -4.36 31.86 -4.42
CA ASP A 345 -3.54 32.85 -3.72
C ASP A 345 -2.11 32.95 -4.29
N PHE A 346 -1.68 31.98 -5.10
CA PHE A 346 -0.30 31.90 -5.58
C PHE A 346 -0.12 32.67 -6.89
N LYS A 347 0.59 33.80 -6.82
CA LYS A 347 0.93 34.64 -7.98
C LYS A 347 1.79 33.93 -9.03
N SER A 348 2.76 33.11 -8.58
CA SER A 348 3.66 32.35 -9.48
C SER A 348 3.50 30.85 -9.29
N LYS A 349 2.63 30.25 -10.10
CA LYS A 349 2.39 28.79 -10.11
C LYS A 349 3.56 28.01 -10.75
N LYS A 350 4.40 28.67 -11.57
CA LYS A 350 5.52 28.07 -12.31
C LYS A 350 6.59 27.45 -11.41
N GLN A 351 6.97 28.13 -10.31
CA GLN A 351 7.97 27.60 -9.39
C GLN A 351 7.44 26.40 -8.61
N ILE A 352 6.16 26.44 -8.20
CA ILE A 352 5.47 25.34 -7.54
C ILE A 352 5.48 24.09 -8.45
N PHE A 353 5.16 24.26 -9.74
CA PHE A 353 5.22 23.16 -10.70
C PHE A 353 6.60 22.51 -10.80
N ARG A 354 7.68 23.31 -10.87
CA ARG A 354 9.06 22.79 -10.95
C ARG A 354 9.44 21.99 -9.72
N VAL A 355 9.13 22.49 -8.53
CA VAL A 355 9.46 21.81 -7.27
C VAL A 355 8.63 20.53 -7.12
N ALA A 356 7.35 20.56 -7.46
CA ALA A 356 6.48 19.38 -7.40
C ALA A 356 6.93 18.26 -8.35
N LEU A 357 7.40 18.61 -9.56
CA LEU A 357 7.88 17.63 -10.53
C LEU A 357 9.26 17.04 -10.19
N ALA A 358 9.98 17.58 -9.19
CA ALA A 358 11.32 17.12 -8.86
C ALA A 358 11.34 15.62 -8.49
N PHE A 359 10.45 15.16 -7.61
CA PHE A 359 10.45 13.76 -7.18
C PHE A 359 10.08 12.78 -8.32
N PRO A 360 8.97 12.94 -9.07
CA PRO A 360 8.68 12.08 -10.22
C PRO A 360 9.80 12.07 -11.26
N LEU A 361 10.44 13.22 -11.51
CA LEU A 361 11.55 13.33 -12.46
C LEU A 361 12.80 12.59 -11.96
N ILE A 362 13.13 12.68 -10.67
CA ILE A 362 14.24 11.92 -10.07
C ILE A 362 13.97 10.42 -10.21
N VAL A 363 12.76 9.96 -9.92
CA VAL A 363 12.39 8.54 -10.09
C VAL A 363 12.49 8.11 -11.56
N PHE A 364 12.05 8.97 -12.49
CA PHE A 364 12.18 8.75 -13.92
C PHE A 364 13.65 8.60 -14.34
N ILE A 365 14.49 9.56 -14.00
CA ILE A 365 15.92 9.54 -14.33
C ILE A 365 16.61 8.34 -13.68
N ALA A 366 16.34 8.06 -12.40
CA ALA A 366 16.92 6.93 -11.69
C ALA A 366 16.54 5.59 -12.34
N TYR A 367 15.29 5.42 -12.76
CA TYR A 367 14.85 4.22 -13.47
C TYR A 367 15.64 4.02 -14.76
N PHE A 368 15.70 5.03 -15.65
CA PHE A 368 16.40 4.90 -16.92
C PHE A 368 17.92 4.81 -16.76
N ALA A 369 18.50 5.48 -15.75
CA ALA A 369 19.92 5.37 -15.44
C ALA A 369 20.29 3.94 -15.01
N VAL A 370 19.54 3.35 -14.08
CA VAL A 370 19.79 1.97 -13.64
C VAL A 370 19.54 0.99 -14.79
N PHE A 371 18.48 1.19 -15.57
CA PHE A 371 18.19 0.38 -16.75
C PHE A 371 19.34 0.41 -17.77
N ALA A 372 19.90 1.59 -18.05
CA ALA A 372 21.02 1.78 -18.97
C ALA A 372 22.30 1.07 -18.52
N THR A 373 22.51 0.82 -17.21
CA THR A 373 23.69 0.08 -16.74
C THR A 373 23.67 -1.41 -17.10
N GLY A 374 22.51 -1.99 -17.44
CA GLY A 374 22.32 -3.44 -17.58
C GLY A 374 22.48 -4.23 -16.28
N LYS A 375 22.80 -3.58 -15.14
CA LYS A 375 23.03 -4.23 -13.84
C LYS A 375 21.77 -4.33 -12.98
N LEU A 376 20.60 -3.97 -13.52
CA LEU A 376 19.30 -4.03 -12.84
C LEU A 376 19.14 -5.37 -12.11
N ASN A 377 19.39 -6.48 -12.82
CA ASN A 377 19.12 -7.84 -12.35
C ASN A 377 19.99 -8.24 -11.14
N ASN A 378 21.20 -7.66 -11.01
CA ASN A 378 22.15 -8.03 -9.96
C ASN A 378 21.87 -7.33 -8.62
N TYR A 379 21.34 -6.11 -8.67
CA TYR A 379 21.13 -5.28 -7.47
C TYR A 379 19.68 -5.29 -6.97
N MET A 380 18.70 -5.67 -7.79
CA MET A 380 17.32 -5.76 -7.35
C MET A 380 17.11 -6.86 -6.31
N ASN A 381 16.39 -6.52 -5.25
CA ASN A 381 16.04 -7.44 -4.16
C ASN A 381 14.88 -8.36 -4.57
N THR A 382 15.14 -9.24 -5.53
CA THR A 382 14.18 -10.17 -6.13
C THR A 382 14.88 -11.47 -6.56
N ASP A 383 14.13 -12.57 -6.57
CA ASP A 383 14.60 -13.86 -7.10
C ASP A 383 14.18 -14.06 -8.58
N LYS A 384 13.43 -13.11 -9.18
CA LYS A 384 12.84 -13.26 -10.53
C LYS A 384 13.84 -13.72 -11.59
N TYR A 385 14.85 -12.88 -11.85
CA TYR A 385 15.75 -13.08 -12.99
C TYR A 385 16.60 -14.34 -12.84
N MET A 386 17.01 -14.65 -11.60
CA MET A 386 17.73 -15.88 -11.33
C MET A 386 16.87 -17.11 -11.65
N LEU A 387 15.60 -17.10 -11.23
CA LEU A 387 14.67 -18.20 -11.51
C LEU A 387 14.26 -18.27 -12.99
N GLU A 388 14.21 -17.14 -13.71
CA GLU A 388 14.00 -17.10 -15.15
C GLU A 388 15.17 -17.73 -15.91
N ASN A 389 16.41 -17.37 -15.57
CA ASN A 389 17.62 -17.97 -16.17
C ASN A 389 17.63 -19.49 -16.01
N LEU A 390 17.22 -20.00 -14.85
CA LEU A 390 17.10 -21.45 -14.62
C LEU A 390 16.03 -22.11 -15.51
N LYS A 391 14.91 -21.42 -15.78
CA LYS A 391 13.82 -21.93 -16.64
C LYS A 391 14.18 -21.90 -18.13
N VAL A 392 15.00 -20.93 -18.57
CA VAL A 392 15.43 -20.77 -19.96
C VAL A 392 16.36 -21.93 -20.40
N ASN A 393 17.13 -22.49 -19.49
CA ASN A 393 17.95 -23.67 -19.75
C ASN A 393 17.05 -24.91 -19.88
N SER A 394 16.82 -25.40 -21.11
CA SER A 394 15.87 -26.48 -21.46
C SER A 394 16.10 -27.81 -20.74
N GLU A 395 17.32 -28.07 -20.25
CA GLU A 395 17.67 -29.26 -19.45
C GLU A 395 17.16 -29.22 -17.99
N ASN A 396 16.70 -28.06 -17.50
CA ASN A 396 16.47 -27.82 -16.08
C ASN A 396 14.99 -27.81 -15.65
N LYS A 397 14.04 -28.00 -16.58
CA LYS A 397 12.59 -27.84 -16.32
C LYS A 397 12.01 -28.78 -15.25
N GLN A 398 12.69 -29.88 -14.93
CA GLN A 398 12.25 -30.88 -13.96
C GLN A 398 13.07 -30.89 -12.66
N ILE A 399 14.12 -30.08 -12.56
CA ILE A 399 14.96 -30.06 -11.35
C ILE A 399 14.19 -29.33 -10.24
N PRO A 400 13.91 -30.00 -9.10
CA PRO A 400 13.17 -29.39 -8.00
C PRO A 400 13.96 -28.27 -7.33
N LEU A 401 13.24 -27.23 -6.89
CA LEU A 401 13.78 -26.02 -6.28
C LEU A 401 13.59 -26.04 -4.76
N PHE A 402 14.69 -26.11 -4.04
CA PHE A 402 14.71 -26.15 -2.58
C PHE A 402 15.39 -24.92 -1.99
N TYR A 403 14.82 -24.34 -0.96
CA TYR A 403 15.41 -23.25 -0.18
C TYR A 403 16.01 -23.81 1.12
N TRP A 404 17.23 -23.38 1.45
CA TRP A 404 17.89 -23.73 2.70
C TRP A 404 17.36 -22.87 3.86
N LYS A 405 16.73 -23.53 4.84
CA LYS A 405 16.15 -23.00 6.10
C LYS A 405 15.06 -21.93 5.99
N GLU A 406 15.09 -21.04 4.99
CA GLU A 406 14.15 -19.93 4.83
C GLU A 406 13.81 -19.70 3.35
N LYS A 407 12.51 -19.68 3.03
CA LYS A 407 12.01 -19.30 1.70
C LYS A 407 11.97 -17.78 1.56
N SER A 408 12.28 -17.28 0.36
CA SER A 408 11.98 -15.88 0.02
C SER A 408 10.55 -15.77 -0.54
N TYR A 409 9.84 -14.67 -0.27
CA TYR A 409 8.50 -14.47 -0.83
C TYR A 409 8.53 -14.26 -2.36
N SER A 410 9.53 -13.54 -2.88
CA SER A 410 9.71 -13.40 -4.33
C SER A 410 9.97 -14.76 -4.99
N GLY A 411 10.78 -15.61 -4.36
CA GLY A 411 11.08 -16.95 -4.85
C GLY A 411 9.85 -17.85 -4.91
N GLN A 412 9.03 -17.82 -3.87
CA GLN A 412 7.74 -18.53 -3.84
C GLN A 412 6.80 -18.05 -4.94
N PHE A 413 6.70 -16.74 -5.13
CA PHE A 413 5.90 -16.13 -6.18
C PHE A 413 6.36 -16.53 -7.58
N TYR A 414 7.63 -16.28 -7.94
CA TYR A 414 8.14 -16.55 -9.30
C TYR A 414 8.35 -18.04 -9.61
N SER A 415 8.40 -18.90 -8.59
CA SER A 415 8.37 -20.35 -8.76
C SER A 415 6.95 -20.91 -8.88
N ASN A 416 5.90 -20.08 -8.79
CA ASN A 416 4.49 -20.50 -8.75
C ASN A 416 4.24 -21.58 -7.68
N GLY A 417 4.74 -21.35 -6.47
CA GLY A 417 4.54 -22.27 -5.34
C GLY A 417 5.43 -23.52 -5.35
N LYS A 418 6.31 -23.70 -6.34
CA LYS A 418 7.22 -24.85 -6.42
C LYS A 418 8.42 -24.78 -5.46
N ALA A 419 8.67 -23.63 -4.84
CA ALA A 419 9.75 -23.47 -3.87
C ALA A 419 9.48 -24.26 -2.58
N GLN A 420 10.27 -25.30 -2.34
CA GLN A 420 10.19 -26.14 -1.14
C GLN A 420 11.27 -25.79 -0.13
N LEU A 421 11.12 -26.22 1.13
CA LEU A 421 12.04 -25.89 2.22
C LEU A 421 12.82 -27.11 2.71
N ILE A 422 14.14 -26.95 2.85
CA ILE A 422 15.03 -27.89 3.55
C ILE A 422 15.45 -27.28 4.87
N LYS A 423 15.10 -27.92 5.99
CA LYS A 423 15.34 -27.41 7.35
C LYS A 423 16.68 -27.86 7.93
N ASN A 424 17.18 -29.03 7.53
CA ASN A 424 18.38 -29.63 8.09
C ASN A 424 19.07 -30.58 7.10
N GLU A 425 20.27 -31.04 7.48
CA GLU A 425 21.09 -31.95 6.66
C GLU A 425 20.42 -33.32 6.44
N THR A 426 19.71 -33.84 7.43
CA THR A 426 19.02 -35.15 7.29
C THR A 426 17.92 -35.11 6.22
N GLN A 427 17.18 -33.99 6.15
CA GLN A 427 16.19 -33.77 5.11
C GLN A 427 16.85 -33.59 3.75
N PHE A 428 17.99 -32.90 3.68
CA PHE A 428 18.79 -32.81 2.46
C PHE A 428 19.22 -34.19 1.96
N ASP A 429 19.82 -35.02 2.81
CA ASP A 429 20.27 -36.37 2.44
C ASP A 429 19.10 -37.23 1.91
N SER A 430 17.92 -37.09 2.52
CA SER A 430 16.71 -37.80 2.09
C SER A 430 16.21 -37.33 0.72
N ILE A 431 16.18 -36.01 0.50
CA ILE A 431 15.78 -35.39 -0.77
C ILE A 431 16.78 -35.74 -1.88
N PHE A 432 18.08 -35.68 -1.59
CA PHE A 432 19.14 -35.95 -2.55
C PHE A 432 19.17 -37.42 -2.99
N LYS A 433 18.81 -38.36 -2.10
CA LYS A 433 18.62 -39.77 -2.46
C LYS A 433 17.49 -39.98 -3.46
N ILE A 434 16.40 -39.20 -3.34
CA ILE A 434 15.22 -39.29 -4.22
C ILE A 434 15.50 -38.55 -5.53
N HIS A 435 16.01 -37.32 -5.42
CA HIS A 435 16.26 -36.42 -6.53
C HIS A 435 17.77 -36.33 -6.78
N LYS A 436 18.24 -37.09 -7.77
CA LYS A 436 19.66 -37.09 -8.19
C LYS A 436 20.16 -35.71 -8.63
N LYS A 437 19.25 -34.81 -9.02
CA LYS A 437 19.58 -33.42 -9.37
C LYS A 437 18.62 -32.45 -8.69
N ILE A 438 19.14 -31.45 -7.98
CA ILE A 438 18.33 -30.41 -7.30
C ILE A 438 18.93 -29.00 -7.46
N PHE A 439 18.08 -27.98 -7.37
CA PHE A 439 18.51 -26.60 -7.13
C PHE A 439 18.38 -26.27 -5.65
N LEU A 440 19.46 -25.76 -5.05
CA LEU A 440 19.46 -25.26 -3.68
C LEU A 440 19.65 -23.75 -3.68
N VAL A 441 18.66 -23.04 -3.15
CA VAL A 441 18.64 -21.59 -3.02
C VAL A 441 18.93 -21.21 -1.57
N THR A 442 19.78 -20.21 -1.36
CA THR A 442 20.02 -19.64 -0.04
C THR A 442 20.21 -18.14 -0.14
N LEU A 443 19.98 -17.45 0.99
CA LEU A 443 20.40 -16.06 1.11
C LEU A 443 21.92 -16.02 1.24
N LYS A 444 22.58 -15.15 0.50
CA LYS A 444 24.04 -14.97 0.47
C LYS A 444 24.65 -14.79 1.85
N LYS A 445 23.99 -13.97 2.68
CA LYS A 445 24.36 -13.76 4.09
C LYS A 445 24.25 -15.01 4.99
N LYS A 446 23.58 -16.07 4.52
CA LYS A 446 23.37 -17.36 5.23
C LYS A 446 24.08 -18.52 4.54
N GLU A 447 24.89 -18.29 3.51
CA GLU A 447 25.65 -19.36 2.84
C GLU A 447 26.55 -20.11 3.83
N HIS A 448 27.15 -19.39 4.77
CA HIS A 448 27.98 -19.96 5.84
C HIS A 448 27.23 -20.92 6.78
N GLU A 449 25.89 -20.93 6.75
CA GLU A 449 25.07 -21.85 7.52
C GLU A 449 24.82 -23.19 6.81
N ILE A 450 25.31 -23.35 5.57
CA ILE A 450 25.21 -24.61 4.82
C ILE A 450 26.37 -25.52 5.25
N PRO A 451 26.10 -26.76 5.72
CA PRO A 451 27.14 -27.69 6.09
C PRO A 451 28.10 -27.97 4.95
N LYS A 452 29.39 -28.14 5.26
CA LYS A 452 30.45 -28.40 4.27
C LYS A 452 30.13 -29.62 3.37
N LYS A 453 29.61 -30.68 3.97
CA LYS A 453 29.17 -31.89 3.26
C LYS A 453 28.12 -31.59 2.18
N VAL A 454 27.20 -30.66 2.44
CA VAL A 454 26.20 -30.22 1.47
C VAL A 454 26.87 -29.37 0.40
N THR A 455 27.70 -28.39 0.77
CA THR A 455 28.38 -27.53 -0.23
C THR A 455 29.30 -28.32 -1.16
N ASP A 456 29.96 -29.38 -0.66
CA ASP A 456 30.88 -30.22 -1.44
C ASP A 456 30.16 -30.98 -2.57
N GLN A 457 28.84 -31.20 -2.44
CA GLN A 457 27.99 -31.86 -3.45
C GLN A 457 27.34 -30.88 -4.43
N MET A 458 27.63 -29.58 -4.32
CA MET A 458 26.92 -28.54 -5.04
C MET A 458 27.89 -27.64 -5.82
N VAL A 459 27.40 -27.02 -6.88
CA VAL A 459 28.13 -26.07 -7.73
C VAL A 459 27.30 -24.80 -7.83
N LEU A 460 27.91 -23.65 -7.56
CA LEU A 460 27.24 -22.36 -7.72
C LEU A 460 26.91 -22.14 -9.21
N THR A 461 25.63 -21.93 -9.52
CA THR A 461 25.16 -21.74 -10.89
C THR A 461 24.77 -20.30 -11.16
N GLU A 462 24.03 -19.69 -10.23
CA GLU A 462 23.52 -18.33 -10.36
C GLU A 462 23.70 -17.60 -9.03
N SER A 463 24.03 -16.30 -9.06
CA SER A 463 24.02 -15.48 -7.84
C SER A 463 23.70 -14.03 -8.15
N ASN A 464 23.04 -13.36 -7.19
CA ASN A 464 22.91 -11.90 -7.19
C ASN A 464 23.46 -11.32 -5.88
N TYR A 465 23.16 -10.06 -5.58
CA TYR A 465 23.62 -9.41 -4.36
C TYR A 465 23.12 -10.10 -3.06
N LYS A 466 21.98 -10.78 -3.10
CA LYS A 466 21.27 -11.28 -1.91
C LYS A 466 21.07 -12.80 -1.89
N THR A 467 20.96 -13.45 -3.04
CA THR A 467 20.55 -14.85 -3.21
C THR A 467 21.61 -15.56 -4.06
N SER A 468 21.88 -16.81 -3.70
CA SER A 468 22.72 -17.72 -4.47
C SER A 468 21.96 -19.01 -4.73
N ILE A 469 22.12 -19.54 -5.93
CA ILE A 469 21.54 -20.80 -6.36
C ILE A 469 22.65 -21.75 -6.78
N PHE A 470 22.65 -22.90 -6.12
CA PHE A 470 23.54 -23.99 -6.40
C PHE A 470 22.78 -25.12 -7.11
N VAL A 471 23.45 -25.84 -7.99
CA VAL A 471 22.97 -27.10 -8.56
C VAL A 471 23.80 -28.24 -7.99
N SER A 472 23.17 -29.38 -7.74
CA SER A 472 23.91 -30.60 -7.40
C SER A 472 24.84 -31.06 -8.50
N LYS A 473 26.01 -31.56 -8.11
CA LYS A 473 27.03 -32.15 -9.00
C LYS A 473 26.55 -33.36 -9.76
#